data_AF-A0AAN7LZM8-F1
#
_entry.id   AF-A0AAN7LZM8-F1
#
_cell.length_a   1.000
_cell.length_b   1.000
_cell.length_c   1.000
_cell.angle_alpha   90.00
_cell.angle_beta   90.00
_cell.angle_gamma   90.00
#
_symmetry.space_group_name_H-M   'P 1'
#
loop_
_entity.id
_entity.type
_entity.pdbx_description
1 polymer ?
#
loop_
_entity_poly.entity_id
_entity_poly.type
_entity_poly.pdbx_seq_one_letter_code
_entity_poly.pdbx_strand_id
1 'polypeptide(L)'
;MQLLAVEVASQIPIKDPRSIAILDQLLRFLSVKFLLKSSLRLEGPTTTQWVRTYGLTDVTQHMVTNRDNDPKETSVAPLVIFGVENVLFERMSMLKDAILDPKNLPFFTSERADLFDVSSKNPILNKSFNEVMAFWSRIVICKVLATYKGFEKVKEVLDVGGGMGIILHNIIRAYPHIRGINFDLPHVIAEASFIKEWNI
;
A
#
# COMPACT_ATOMS: atom_id res chain seq x y z
N MET A 1 -2.43 -16.16 -16.40
CA MET A 1 -3.55 -15.68 -17.25
C MET A 1 -3.08 -14.48 -18.05
N GLN A 2 -3.43 -14.36 -19.34
CA GLN A 2 -3.16 -13.17 -20.15
C GLN A 2 -4.46 -12.65 -20.76
N LEU A 3 -4.65 -11.34 -20.72
CA LEU A 3 -5.89 -10.65 -21.09
C LEU A 3 -5.66 -9.61 -22.18
N LEU A 4 -6.65 -9.39 -23.02
CA LEU A 4 -6.75 -8.26 -23.95
C LEU A 4 -7.06 -6.97 -23.19
N ALA A 5 -6.72 -5.83 -23.79
CA ALA A 5 -7.10 -4.53 -23.24
C ALA A 5 -8.64 -4.40 -23.10
N VAL A 6 -9.42 -4.95 -24.02
CA VAL A 6 -10.90 -4.96 -23.93
C VAL A 6 -11.42 -5.85 -22.80
N GLU A 7 -10.76 -6.98 -22.53
CA GLU A 7 -11.11 -7.85 -21.42
C GLU A 7 -10.81 -7.17 -20.08
N VAL A 8 -9.66 -6.49 -19.96
CA VAL A 8 -9.34 -5.66 -18.78
C VAL A 8 -10.35 -4.50 -18.64
N ALA A 9 -10.65 -3.81 -19.74
CA ALA A 9 -11.60 -2.70 -19.77
C ALA A 9 -13.00 -3.10 -19.30
N SER A 10 -13.44 -4.33 -19.60
CA SER A 10 -14.75 -4.85 -19.18
C SER A 10 -14.93 -4.95 -17.67
N GLN A 11 -13.82 -4.94 -16.90
CA GLN A 11 -13.81 -5.07 -15.45
C GLN A 11 -13.71 -3.73 -14.71
N ILE A 12 -13.68 -2.61 -15.46
CA ILE A 12 -13.49 -1.25 -14.93
C ILE A 12 -14.64 -0.38 -15.46
N PRO A 13 -15.15 0.61 -14.71
CA PRO A 13 -16.29 1.45 -15.13
C PRO A 13 -15.93 2.46 -16.26
N ILE A 14 -15.47 1.95 -17.41
CA ILE A 14 -15.15 2.74 -18.60
C ILE A 14 -16.46 3.15 -19.30
N LYS A 15 -16.66 4.45 -19.46
CA LYS A 15 -17.85 5.03 -20.12
C LYS A 15 -17.62 5.35 -21.60
N ASP A 16 -16.37 5.67 -21.98
CA ASP A 16 -16.00 6.05 -23.34
C ASP A 16 -15.18 4.92 -23.99
N PRO A 17 -15.67 4.31 -25.09
CA PRO A 17 -14.93 3.26 -25.80
C PRO A 17 -13.53 3.68 -26.27
N ARG A 18 -13.29 4.98 -26.50
CA ARG A 18 -11.96 5.50 -26.86
C ARG A 18 -10.92 5.28 -25.76
N SER A 19 -11.36 5.17 -24.49
CA SER A 19 -10.48 4.87 -23.37
C SER A 19 -9.85 3.48 -23.45
N ILE A 20 -10.42 2.54 -24.21
CA ILE A 20 -9.81 1.21 -24.41
C ILE A 20 -8.47 1.34 -25.15
N ALA A 21 -8.38 2.24 -26.13
CA ALA A 21 -7.12 2.49 -26.86
C ALA A 21 -6.06 3.13 -25.95
N ILE A 22 -6.48 4.04 -25.07
CA ILE A 22 -5.58 4.66 -24.06
C ILE A 22 -5.09 3.62 -23.06
N LEU A 23 -5.99 2.75 -22.59
CA LEU A 23 -5.63 1.63 -21.72
C LEU A 23 -4.62 0.70 -22.40
N ASP A 24 -4.84 0.34 -23.66
CA ASP A 24 -3.90 -0.49 -24.42
C ASP A 24 -2.52 0.17 -24.55
N GLN A 25 -2.46 1.49 -24.79
CA GLN A 25 -1.20 2.24 -24.83
C GLN A 25 -0.47 2.19 -23.48
N LEU A 26 -1.19 2.35 -22.37
CA LEU A 26 -0.62 2.26 -21.03
C LEU A 26 -0.09 0.85 -20.73
N LEU A 27 -0.89 -0.20 -20.99
CA LEU A 27 -0.48 -1.58 -20.78
C LEU A 27 0.76 -1.95 -21.62
N ARG A 28 0.83 -1.43 -22.85
CA ARG A 28 1.99 -1.58 -23.72
C ARG A 28 3.22 -0.88 -23.16
N PHE A 29 3.09 0.35 -22.67
CA PHE A 29 4.18 1.06 -22.01
C PHE A 29 4.69 0.29 -20.79
N LEU A 30 3.79 -0.18 -19.92
CA LEU A 30 4.15 -0.99 -18.76
C LEU A 30 4.85 -2.30 -19.16
N SER A 31 4.46 -2.90 -20.29
CA SER A 31 5.12 -4.09 -20.83
C SER A 31 6.56 -3.79 -21.29
N VAL A 32 6.79 -2.65 -21.94
CA VAL A 32 8.14 -2.19 -22.32
C VAL A 32 9.02 -1.95 -21.09
N LYS A 33 8.41 -1.56 -19.96
CA LYS A 33 9.09 -1.43 -18.67
C LYS A 33 9.22 -2.74 -17.90
N PHE A 34 8.88 -3.88 -18.50
CA PHE A 34 8.91 -5.21 -17.88
C PHE A 34 8.04 -5.33 -16.63
N LEU A 35 7.05 -4.45 -16.47
CA LEU A 35 6.06 -4.53 -15.40
C LEU A 35 4.91 -5.48 -15.79
N LEU A 36 4.66 -5.65 -17.09
CA LEU A 36 3.71 -6.64 -17.60
C LEU A 36 4.38 -7.56 -18.62
N LYS A 37 3.95 -8.83 -18.64
CA LYS A 37 4.21 -9.75 -19.75
C LYS A 37 3.33 -9.32 -20.91
N SER A 38 3.88 -9.33 -22.13
CA SER A 38 3.09 -9.12 -23.35
C SER A 38 3.34 -10.25 -24.34
N SER A 39 2.27 -10.74 -24.96
CA SER A 39 2.36 -11.70 -26.06
C SER A 39 1.35 -11.36 -27.15
N LEU A 40 1.54 -11.93 -28.34
CA LEU A 40 0.60 -11.84 -29.44
C LEU A 40 -0.19 -13.15 -29.54
N ARG A 41 -1.50 -13.07 -29.71
CA ARG A 41 -2.38 -14.21 -30.02
C ARG A 41 -3.27 -13.87 -31.21
N LEU A 42 -3.76 -14.87 -31.93
CA LEU A 42 -4.81 -14.66 -32.92
C LEU A 42 -6.12 -14.28 -32.21
N GLU A 43 -6.87 -13.34 -32.78
CA GLU A 43 -8.12 -12.85 -32.19
C GLU A 43 -9.20 -13.93 -32.13
N GLY A 44 -9.13 -14.93 -33.01
CA GLY A 44 -9.99 -16.10 -33.01
C GLY A 44 -9.48 -17.19 -33.96
N PRO A 45 -10.12 -18.37 -33.95
CA PRO A 45 -9.67 -19.55 -34.71
C PRO A 45 -9.66 -19.36 -36.23
N THR A 46 -10.42 -18.40 -36.74
CA THR A 46 -10.59 -18.14 -38.19
C THR A 46 -10.01 -16.81 -38.64
N THR A 47 -9.38 -16.03 -37.75
CA THR A 47 -8.85 -14.70 -38.08
C THR A 47 -7.35 -14.77 -38.36
N THR A 48 -6.87 -13.86 -39.21
CA THR A 48 -5.43 -13.62 -39.43
C THR A 48 -4.92 -12.45 -38.58
N GLN A 49 -5.79 -11.84 -37.78
CA GLN A 49 -5.50 -10.66 -36.99
C GLN A 49 -4.83 -11.04 -35.67
N TRP A 50 -3.63 -10.51 -35.46
CA TRP A 50 -2.90 -10.64 -34.21
C TRP A 50 -3.30 -9.54 -33.24
N VAL A 51 -3.66 -9.96 -32.03
CA VAL A 51 -4.01 -9.08 -30.91
C VAL A 51 -3.02 -9.27 -29.78
N ARG A 52 -2.72 -8.16 -29.10
CA ARG A 52 -1.79 -8.14 -27.98
C ARG A 52 -2.52 -8.47 -26.69
N THR A 53 -1.92 -9.35 -25.89
CA THR A 53 -2.38 -9.67 -24.55
C THR A 53 -1.34 -9.31 -23.51
N TYR A 54 -1.82 -9.15 -22.28
CA TYR A 54 -1.06 -8.67 -21.13
C TYR A 54 -1.25 -9.59 -19.94
N GLY A 55 -0.19 -9.86 -19.19
CA GLY A 55 -0.24 -10.63 -17.96
C GLY A 55 0.72 -10.08 -16.90
N LEU A 56 0.53 -10.49 -15.65
CA LEU A 56 1.41 -10.08 -14.56
C LEU A 56 2.80 -10.71 -14.69
N THR A 57 3.82 -9.94 -14.32
CA THR A 57 5.18 -10.44 -14.06
C THR A 57 5.32 -10.78 -12.59
N ASP A 58 6.40 -11.47 -12.22
CA ASP A 58 6.73 -11.83 -10.83
C ASP A 58 6.77 -10.62 -9.90
N VAL A 59 7.19 -9.47 -10.41
CA VAL A 59 7.14 -8.20 -9.67
C VAL A 59 5.71 -7.71 -9.48
N THR A 60 4.90 -7.68 -10.54
CA THR A 60 3.54 -7.10 -10.46
C THR A 60 2.51 -8.03 -9.84
N GLN A 61 2.81 -9.32 -9.64
CA GLN A 61 1.98 -10.20 -8.80
C GLN A 61 1.91 -9.65 -7.36
N HIS A 62 3.02 -9.13 -6.84
CA HIS A 62 3.07 -8.55 -5.50
C HIS A 62 2.29 -7.23 -5.38
N MET A 63 1.83 -6.63 -6.48
CA MET A 63 0.98 -5.43 -6.45
C MET A 63 -0.51 -5.76 -6.38
N VAL A 64 -0.89 -7.03 -6.51
CA VAL A 64 -2.29 -7.45 -6.45
C VAL A 64 -2.68 -7.69 -4.99
N THR A 65 -3.73 -7.01 -4.53
CA THR A 65 -4.35 -7.32 -3.24
C THR A 65 -5.18 -8.58 -3.39
N ASN A 66 -4.83 -9.65 -2.66
CA ASN A 66 -5.64 -10.86 -2.71
C ASN A 66 -6.99 -10.64 -2.01
N ARG A 67 -8.07 -11.16 -2.60
CA ARG A 67 -9.46 -10.89 -2.16
C ARG A 67 -9.79 -11.47 -0.78
N ASP A 68 -8.99 -12.44 -0.33
CA ASP A 68 -9.27 -13.17 0.91
C ASP A 68 -8.72 -12.46 2.17
N ASN A 69 -8.13 -11.26 2.03
CA ASN A 69 -7.52 -10.51 3.14
C ASN A 69 -6.54 -11.36 3.98
N ASP A 70 -5.88 -12.36 3.38
CA ASP A 70 -4.88 -13.16 4.11
C ASP A 70 -3.77 -12.20 4.57
N PRO A 71 -3.53 -12.04 5.89
CA PRO A 71 -2.48 -11.18 6.41
C PRO A 71 -1.08 -11.56 5.91
N LYS A 72 -0.88 -12.76 5.37
CA LYS A 72 0.38 -13.20 4.75
C LYS A 72 0.58 -12.68 3.33
N GLU A 73 -0.50 -12.28 2.64
CA GLU A 73 -0.43 -11.79 1.27
C GLU A 73 -0.61 -10.28 1.25
N THR A 74 0.48 -9.57 1.53
CA THR A 74 0.46 -8.11 1.55
C THR A 74 0.85 -7.55 0.17
N SER A 75 -0.05 -6.78 -0.44
CA SER A 75 0.25 -6.05 -1.68
C SER A 75 1.22 -4.89 -1.43
N VAL A 76 2.21 -4.72 -2.31
CA VAL A 76 3.14 -3.56 -2.31
C VAL A 76 2.52 -2.31 -2.94
N ALA A 77 1.32 -2.39 -3.49
CA ALA A 77 0.66 -1.26 -4.16
C ALA A 77 0.54 0.00 -3.28
N PRO A 78 0.18 -0.08 -1.98
CA PRO A 78 0.12 1.10 -1.12
C PRO A 78 1.43 1.89 -1.07
N LEU A 79 2.58 1.21 -1.08
CA LEU A 79 3.90 1.86 -1.08
C LEU A 79 4.11 2.69 -2.36
N VAL A 80 3.74 2.12 -3.51
CA VAL A 80 3.87 2.79 -4.81
C VAL A 80 2.92 3.97 -4.90
N ILE A 81 1.67 3.80 -4.46
CA ILE A 81 0.65 4.85 -4.45
C ILE A 81 1.10 6.01 -3.55
N PHE A 82 1.49 5.72 -2.31
CA PHE A 82 1.98 6.73 -1.38
C PHE A 82 3.17 7.51 -1.94
N GLY A 83 4.14 6.83 -2.55
CA GLY A 83 5.32 7.46 -3.13
C GLY A 83 5.04 8.43 -4.29
N VAL A 84 3.87 8.35 -4.92
CA VAL A 84 3.45 9.25 -6.01
C VAL A 84 2.31 10.19 -5.61
N GLU A 85 1.91 10.22 -4.33
CA GLU A 85 0.92 11.19 -3.84
C GLU A 85 1.42 12.62 -4.09
N ASN A 86 0.56 13.46 -4.68
CA ASN A 86 0.92 14.82 -5.10
C ASN A 86 1.54 15.64 -3.96
N VAL A 87 1.00 15.50 -2.75
CA VAL A 87 1.50 16.20 -1.56
C VAL A 87 2.95 15.81 -1.26
N LEU A 88 3.32 14.53 -1.40
CA LEU A 88 4.70 14.10 -1.19
C LEU A 88 5.60 14.53 -2.34
N PHE A 89 5.12 14.41 -3.58
CA PHE A 89 5.88 14.80 -4.77
C PHE A 89 6.24 16.29 -4.76
N GLU A 90 5.27 17.16 -4.46
CA GLU A 90 5.49 18.60 -4.32
C GLU A 90 6.52 18.91 -3.23
N ARG A 91 6.45 18.23 -2.08
CA ARG A 91 7.38 18.45 -0.97
C ARG A 91 8.78 17.96 -1.28
N MET A 92 8.91 16.83 -1.99
CA MET A 92 10.20 16.32 -2.45
C MET A 92 10.88 17.25 -3.46
N SER A 93 10.11 18.04 -4.23
CA SER A 93 10.67 19.06 -5.13
C SER A 93 11.41 20.20 -4.39
N MET A 94 11.14 20.38 -3.09
CA MET A 94 11.77 21.41 -2.25
C MET A 94 13.13 20.97 -1.66
N LEU A 95 13.64 19.79 -2.01
CA LEU A 95 14.88 19.26 -1.42
C LEU A 95 16.08 20.19 -1.63
N LYS A 96 16.12 20.88 -2.78
CA LYS A 96 17.13 21.92 -3.04
C LYS A 96 17.08 23.04 -2.01
N ASP A 97 15.88 23.54 -1.70
CA ASP A 97 15.70 24.67 -0.77
C ASP A 97 16.11 24.28 0.65
N ALA A 98 15.90 23.02 1.02
CA ALA A 98 16.35 22.46 2.30
C ALA A 98 17.87 22.35 2.44
N ILE A 99 18.58 22.12 1.32
CA ILE A 99 20.06 22.16 1.30
C ILE A 99 20.55 23.60 1.45
N LEU A 100 19.86 24.55 0.82
CA LEU A 100 20.23 25.97 0.86
C LEU A 100 19.92 26.62 2.22
N ASP A 101 18.81 26.22 2.85
CA ASP A 101 18.42 26.66 4.18
C ASP A 101 17.70 25.51 4.91
N PRO A 102 18.30 24.95 5.99
CA PRO A 102 17.69 23.89 6.79
C PRO A 102 16.31 24.23 7.37
N LYS A 103 15.93 25.52 7.46
CA LYS A 103 14.58 25.93 7.83
C LYS A 103 13.52 25.57 6.79
N ASN A 104 13.93 25.13 5.60
CA ASN A 104 13.05 24.67 4.52
C ASN A 104 12.99 23.14 4.40
N LEU A 105 13.42 22.39 5.43
CA LEU A 105 13.32 20.93 5.44
C LEU A 105 11.90 20.46 5.07
N PRO A 106 11.73 19.58 4.08
CA PRO A 106 10.46 18.97 3.79
C PRO A 106 10.06 18.17 5.03
N PHE A 107 8.87 18.43 5.58
CA PHE A 107 8.27 17.73 6.73
C PHE A 107 8.88 18.01 8.12
N PHE A 108 9.90 18.87 8.26
CA PHE A 108 10.55 19.14 9.55
C PHE A 108 10.93 20.61 9.74
N THR A 109 9.95 21.52 9.74
CA THR A 109 10.21 22.91 10.12
C THR A 109 9.30 23.27 11.28
N SER A 110 9.82 24.03 12.25
CA SER A 110 9.09 24.46 13.45
C SER A 110 7.89 25.36 13.16
N GLU A 111 7.70 25.78 11.90
CA GLU A 111 6.61 26.63 11.42
C GLU A 111 5.70 25.92 10.38
N ARG A 112 6.01 24.68 9.98
CA ARG A 112 5.18 23.86 9.08
C ARG A 112 4.89 22.52 9.74
N ALA A 113 3.60 22.27 9.94
CA ALA A 113 2.99 20.97 10.26
C ALA A 113 3.83 19.78 9.75
N ASP A 114 4.21 18.88 10.65
CA ASP A 114 4.93 17.65 10.29
C ASP A 114 4.02 16.72 9.45
N LEU A 115 4.54 15.58 9.00
CA LEU A 115 3.76 14.66 8.17
C LEU A 115 2.49 14.18 8.89
N PHE A 116 2.49 14.03 10.22
CA PHE A 116 1.33 13.61 10.99
C PHE A 116 0.29 14.74 11.06
N ASP A 117 0.73 15.97 11.29
CA ASP A 117 -0.13 17.15 11.27
C ASP A 117 -0.76 17.36 9.89
N VAL A 118 0.00 17.21 8.81
CA VAL A 118 -0.51 17.33 7.43
C VAL A 118 -1.47 16.19 7.11
N SER A 119 -1.14 14.96 7.51
CA SER A 119 -2.00 13.79 7.30
C SER A 119 -3.32 13.94 8.06
N SER A 120 -3.29 14.40 9.32
CA SER A 120 -4.50 14.61 10.12
C SER A 120 -5.52 15.57 9.48
N LYS A 121 -5.06 16.48 8.61
CA LYS A 121 -5.88 17.47 7.89
C LYS A 121 -6.25 17.02 6.47
N ASN A 122 -5.63 15.96 5.96
CA ASN A 122 -5.87 15.44 4.62
C ASN A 122 -6.24 13.94 4.70
N PRO A 123 -7.54 13.59 4.65
CA PRO A 123 -8.00 12.21 4.78
C PRO A 123 -7.41 11.24 3.75
N ILE A 124 -7.11 11.72 2.53
CA ILE A 124 -6.52 10.90 1.48
C ILE A 124 -5.08 10.52 1.86
N LEU A 125 -4.30 11.52 2.30
CA LEU A 125 -2.93 11.30 2.76
C LEU A 125 -2.89 10.46 4.04
N ASN A 126 -3.80 10.70 5.00
CA ASN A 126 -3.90 9.92 6.23
C ASN A 126 -4.13 8.44 5.93
N LYS A 127 -5.11 8.16 5.07
CA LYS A 127 -5.41 6.79 4.66
C LYS A 127 -4.23 6.13 3.95
N SER A 128 -3.62 6.83 2.99
CA SER A 128 -2.47 6.32 2.24
C SER A 128 -1.27 6.04 3.16
N PHE A 129 -0.99 6.95 4.11
CA PHE A 129 0.03 6.79 5.14
C PHE A 129 -0.24 5.57 6.04
N ASN A 130 -1.46 5.46 6.57
CA ASN A 130 -1.87 4.34 7.43
C ASN A 130 -1.79 2.99 6.69
N GLU A 131 -2.14 2.93 5.40
CA GLU A 131 -2.02 1.73 4.58
C GLU A 131 -0.56 1.29 4.39
N VAL A 132 0.37 2.24 4.17
CA VAL A 132 1.80 1.95 4.07
C VAL A 132 2.40 1.50 5.40
N MET A 133 2.01 2.13 6.50
CA MET A 133 2.45 1.70 7.84
C MET A 133 1.93 0.30 8.17
N ALA A 134 0.70 -0.02 7.80
CA ALA A 134 0.13 -1.35 7.94
C ALA A 134 0.86 -2.38 7.07
N PHE A 135 1.24 -2.03 5.84
CA PHE A 135 2.05 -2.89 4.96
C PHE A 135 3.37 -3.28 5.62
N TRP A 136 4.16 -2.30 6.07
CA TRP A 136 5.45 -2.56 6.72
C TRP A 136 5.30 -3.34 8.03
N SER A 137 4.30 -2.99 8.83
CA SER A 137 3.99 -3.67 10.09
C SER A 137 3.79 -5.17 9.91
N ARG A 138 3.02 -5.59 8.89
CA ARG A 138 2.79 -7.02 8.59
C ARG A 138 4.10 -7.74 8.28
N ILE A 139 4.95 -7.16 7.45
CA ILE A 139 6.23 -7.77 7.06
C ILE A 139 7.17 -7.89 8.25
N VAL A 140 7.32 -6.82 9.02
CA VAL A 140 8.24 -6.76 10.16
C VAL A 140 7.80 -7.74 11.24
N ILE A 141 6.52 -7.72 11.64
CA ILE A 141 6.06 -8.55 12.76
C ILE A 141 6.12 -10.05 12.43
N CYS A 142 5.87 -10.44 11.17
CA CYS A 142 6.05 -11.83 10.73
C CYS A 142 7.49 -12.32 10.97
N LYS A 143 8.50 -11.50 10.63
CA LYS A 143 9.91 -11.85 10.85
C LYS A 143 10.30 -11.87 12.33
N VAL A 144 9.79 -10.90 13.09
CA VAL A 144 10.02 -10.83 14.54
C VAL A 144 9.46 -12.09 15.21
N LEU A 145 8.20 -12.44 14.98
CA LEU A 145 7.56 -13.61 15.62
C LEU A 145 8.20 -14.96 15.22
N ALA A 146 8.82 -15.03 14.04
CA ALA A 146 9.53 -16.23 13.59
C ALA A 146 10.82 -16.50 14.40
N THR A 147 11.45 -15.45 14.96
CA THR A 147 12.81 -15.54 15.53
C THR A 147 12.89 -15.11 16.98
N TYR A 148 12.05 -14.18 17.42
CA TYR A 148 12.07 -13.60 18.74
C TYR A 148 11.06 -14.29 19.67
N LYS A 149 11.57 -14.84 20.78
CA LYS A 149 10.79 -15.53 21.81
C LYS A 149 10.58 -14.72 23.09
N GLY A 150 11.02 -13.45 23.12
CA GLY A 150 10.95 -12.64 24.34
C GLY A 150 9.52 -12.34 24.81
N PHE A 151 8.50 -12.59 24.00
CA PHE A 151 7.09 -12.44 24.37
C PHE A 151 6.53 -13.60 25.22
N GLU A 152 7.20 -14.76 25.28
CA GLU A 152 6.65 -15.98 25.94
C GLU A 152 6.26 -15.78 27.42
N LYS A 153 6.99 -14.92 28.14
CA LYS A 153 6.75 -14.66 29.58
C LYS A 153 6.15 -13.28 29.86
N VAL A 154 5.89 -12.51 28.81
CA VAL A 154 5.28 -11.18 28.92
C VAL A 154 3.80 -11.35 29.25
N LYS A 155 3.27 -10.50 30.14
CA LYS A 155 1.85 -10.49 30.51
C LYS A 155 1.09 -9.35 29.86
N GLU A 156 1.79 -8.26 29.55
CA GLU A 156 1.20 -7.04 29.02
C GLU A 156 2.15 -6.33 28.06
N VAL A 157 1.61 -5.82 26.95
CA VAL A 157 2.35 -5.04 25.96
C VAL A 157 1.57 -3.76 25.65
N LEU A 158 2.24 -2.61 25.79
CA LEU A 158 1.76 -1.32 25.32
C LEU A 158 2.53 -0.95 24.04
N ASP A 159 1.81 -0.81 22.94
CA ASP A 159 2.35 -0.36 21.65
C ASP A 159 2.15 1.15 21.51
N VAL A 160 3.22 1.92 21.70
CA VAL A 160 3.21 3.40 21.69
C VAL A 160 3.52 3.89 20.28
N GLY A 161 2.59 4.62 19.67
CA GLY A 161 2.64 4.92 18.23
C GLY A 161 2.31 3.70 17.38
N GLY A 162 1.47 2.79 17.89
CA GLY A 162 1.17 1.49 17.26
C GLY A 162 0.27 1.59 16.02
N GLY A 163 -0.13 2.80 15.63
CA GLY A 163 -0.95 3.08 14.47
C GLY A 163 -2.28 2.33 14.52
N MET A 164 -2.56 1.60 13.45
CA MET A 164 -3.76 0.77 13.29
C MET A 164 -3.73 -0.52 14.16
N GLY A 165 -2.71 -0.72 15.00
CA GLY A 165 -2.61 -1.85 15.93
C GLY A 165 -2.19 -3.17 15.28
N ILE A 166 -1.67 -3.15 14.05
CA ILE A 166 -1.32 -4.36 13.28
C ILE A 166 -0.23 -5.18 13.98
N ILE A 167 0.81 -4.52 14.51
CA ILE A 167 1.90 -5.21 15.21
C ILE A 167 1.35 -5.90 16.45
N LEU A 168 0.73 -5.12 17.33
CA LEU A 168 0.16 -5.63 18.57
C LEU A 168 -0.84 -6.77 18.35
N HIS A 169 -1.73 -6.64 17.36
CA HIS A 169 -2.67 -7.70 16.99
C HIS A 169 -1.96 -9.03 16.68
N ASN A 170 -0.88 -8.99 15.89
CA ASN A 170 -0.12 -10.19 15.54
C ASN A 170 0.62 -10.77 16.76
N ILE A 171 1.11 -9.93 17.67
CA ILE A 171 1.72 -10.38 18.94
C ILE A 171 0.70 -11.13 19.79
N ILE A 172 -0.46 -10.52 20.07
CA ILE A 172 -1.52 -11.15 20.90
C ILE A 172 -2.01 -12.45 20.23
N ARG A 173 -2.17 -12.46 18.91
CA ARG A 173 -2.58 -13.66 18.18
C ARG A 173 -1.56 -14.81 18.31
N ALA A 174 -0.27 -14.50 18.36
CA ALA A 174 0.78 -15.49 18.57
C ALA A 174 0.97 -15.88 20.06
N TYR A 175 0.64 -14.96 20.97
CA TYR A 175 0.79 -15.11 22.42
C TYR A 175 -0.51 -14.68 23.13
N PRO A 176 -1.56 -15.53 23.13
CA PRO A 176 -2.90 -15.13 23.59
C PRO A 176 -2.99 -14.80 25.09
N HIS A 177 -1.96 -15.12 25.87
CA HIS A 177 -1.87 -14.76 27.29
C HIS A 177 -1.47 -13.30 27.54
N ILE A 178 -1.05 -12.57 26.50
CA ILE A 178 -0.65 -11.17 26.60
C ILE A 178 -1.89 -10.26 26.54
N ARG A 179 -2.04 -9.36 27.52
CA ARG A 179 -2.93 -8.19 27.40
C ARG A 179 -2.25 -7.13 26.54
N GLY A 180 -2.89 -6.69 25.46
CA GLY A 180 -2.34 -5.64 24.61
C GLY A 180 -3.08 -4.31 24.75
N ILE A 181 -2.32 -3.21 24.73
CA ILE A 181 -2.85 -1.84 24.70
C ILE A 181 -2.21 -1.12 23.52
N ASN A 182 -3.02 -0.61 22.59
CA ASN A 182 -2.53 0.20 21.47
C ASN A 182 -2.73 1.67 21.78
N PHE A 183 -1.69 2.48 21.62
CA PHE A 183 -1.72 3.90 21.92
C PHE A 183 -1.23 4.72 20.74
N ASP A 184 -2.05 5.65 20.25
CA ASP A 184 -1.73 6.54 19.14
C ASP A 184 -2.56 7.84 19.22
N LEU A 185 -2.35 8.76 18.27
CA LEU A 185 -3.10 10.00 18.14
C LEU A 185 -4.61 9.72 17.92
N PRO A 186 -5.52 10.60 18.42
CA PRO A 186 -6.96 10.36 18.34
C PRO A 186 -7.49 10.09 16.92
N HIS A 187 -6.95 10.79 15.92
CA HIS A 187 -7.38 10.62 14.52
C HIS A 187 -6.96 9.28 13.93
N VAL A 188 -5.85 8.69 14.40
CA VAL A 188 -5.38 7.37 13.97
C VAL A 188 -6.22 6.27 14.62
N ILE A 189 -6.47 6.37 15.93
CA ILE A 189 -7.31 5.41 16.66
C ILE A 189 -8.75 5.39 16.12
N ALA A 190 -9.28 6.54 15.70
CA ALA A 190 -10.61 6.62 15.09
C ALA A 190 -10.74 5.77 13.81
N GLU A 191 -9.66 5.64 13.03
CA GLU A 191 -9.61 4.82 11.82
C GLU A 191 -9.28 3.35 12.10
N ALA A 192 -8.71 3.03 13.28
CA ALA A 192 -8.31 1.69 13.67
C ALA A 192 -9.52 0.76 13.94
N SER A 193 -10.11 0.24 12.87
CA SER A 193 -11.27 -0.66 12.90
C SER A 193 -10.99 -1.99 13.63
N PHE A 194 -9.73 -2.45 13.64
CA PHE A 194 -9.33 -3.71 14.29
C PHE A 194 -9.29 -3.66 15.82
N ILE A 195 -9.32 -2.47 16.44
CA ILE A 195 -9.16 -2.29 17.89
C ILE A 195 -10.51 -2.35 18.63
N LYS A 196 -11.63 -2.11 17.95
CA LYS A 196 -12.96 -2.01 18.58
C LYS A 196 -13.49 -3.31 19.20
N GLU A 197 -12.89 -4.46 18.89
CA GLU A 197 -13.30 -5.77 19.43
C GLU A 197 -12.43 -6.27 20.59
N TRP A 198 -11.38 -5.53 20.98
CA TRP A 198 -10.54 -5.91 22.11
C TRP A 198 -11.01 -5.09 23.31
N ASN A 199 -11.69 -5.74 24.26
CA ASN A 199 -12.07 -5.11 25.52
C ASN A 199 -10.81 -4.54 26.20
N ILE A 200 -10.67 -3.22 26.10
CA ILE A 200 -9.75 -2.39 26.89
C ILE A 200 -10.21 -2.42 28.35
#